data_AF-A0A939SQQ3-F1
#
_entry.id   AF-A0A939SQQ3-F1
#
_cell.length_a   1.000
_cell.length_b   1.000
_cell.length_c   1.000
_cell.angle_alpha   90.00
_cell.angle_beta   90.00
_cell.angle_gamma   90.00
#
_symmetry.space_group_name_H-M   'P 1'
#
loop_
_entity.id
_entity.type
_entity.pdbx_description
1 polymer ?
#
loop_
_entity_poly.entity_id
_entity_poly.type
_entity_poly.pdbx_seq_one_letter_code
_entity_poly.pdbx_strand_id
1 'polypeptide(L)'
;MKRGSYKSAAVVGAVIDLGNCLDLTVRENLDLLADAYRSFEAARAKAKLALPENKDIRGAKVGDKLLRYLDCAVIKHLHENIEDEVRHAQAAGATPAIFPFDTVRGLFVEGDNVYPGGGFYQKTHTQIAVRSEASIIGVFRPRNR
;
A
#
# COMPACT_ATOMS: atom_id res chain seq x y z
N MET A 1 24.85 9.58 -1.24
CA MET A 1 24.54 8.56 -2.26
C MET A 1 23.30 8.98 -3.02
N LYS A 2 23.30 8.99 -4.37
CA LYS A 2 22.06 9.19 -5.15
C LYS A 2 21.26 7.87 -5.11
N ARG A 3 19.95 7.96 -4.85
CA ARG A 3 19.04 6.81 -4.85
C ARG A 3 19.16 6.07 -6.19
N GLY A 4 19.49 4.77 -6.18
CA GLY A 4 19.63 3.95 -7.39
C GLY A 4 21.05 3.79 -7.96
N SER A 5 22.10 4.35 -7.36
CA SER A 5 23.48 4.14 -7.83
C SER A 5 24.09 2.86 -7.21
N TYR A 6 23.63 1.67 -7.62
CA TYR A 6 24.22 0.39 -7.22
C TYR A 6 24.79 -0.30 -8.46
N LYS A 7 26.08 -0.70 -8.43
CA LYS A 7 26.72 -1.39 -9.57
C LYS A 7 26.25 -2.85 -9.70
N SER A 8 25.85 -3.47 -8.60
CA SER A 8 25.28 -4.82 -8.55
C SER A 8 24.06 -4.82 -7.63
N ALA A 9 22.95 -5.38 -8.12
CA ALA A 9 21.78 -5.64 -7.29
C ALA A 9 22.02 -6.89 -6.44
N ALA A 10 21.38 -6.97 -5.28
CA ALA A 10 21.33 -8.17 -4.45
C ALA A 10 19.88 -8.57 -4.21
N VAL A 11 19.62 -9.87 -4.13
CA VAL A 11 18.30 -10.40 -3.75
C VAL A 11 18.36 -10.88 -2.30
N VAL A 12 17.36 -10.49 -1.51
CA VAL A 12 17.12 -10.97 -0.15
C VAL A 12 15.77 -11.66 -0.13
N GLY A 13 15.72 -12.86 0.44
CA GLY A 13 14.47 -13.54 0.76
C GLY A 13 13.99 -13.16 2.16
N ALA A 14 12.68 -13.12 2.36
CA ALA A 14 12.07 -12.88 3.67
C ALA A 14 10.90 -13.85 3.90
N VAL A 15 10.70 -14.25 5.15
CA VAL A 15 9.50 -14.91 5.64
C VAL A 15 8.69 -13.84 6.36
N ILE A 16 7.47 -13.60 5.88
CA ILE A 16 6.61 -12.50 6.35
C ILE A 16 5.32 -13.11 6.88
N ASP A 17 4.99 -12.81 8.14
CA ASP A 17 3.64 -12.96 8.69
C ASP A 17 2.81 -11.72 8.32
N LEU A 18 1.63 -11.91 7.74
CA LEU A 18 0.80 -10.78 7.35
C LEU A 18 0.10 -10.12 8.55
N GLY A 19 -0.05 -10.83 9.68
CA GLY A 19 -0.72 -10.31 10.87
C GLY A 19 -2.11 -9.72 10.57
N ASN A 20 -2.44 -8.60 11.21
CA ASN A 20 -3.60 -7.79 10.86
C ASN A 20 -3.32 -7.06 9.54
N CYS A 21 -3.77 -7.64 8.42
CA CYS A 21 -3.46 -7.16 7.07
C CYS A 21 -4.57 -6.28 6.50
N LEU A 22 -4.21 -5.08 6.05
CA LEU A 22 -5.05 -4.29 5.15
C LEU A 22 -4.94 -4.88 3.74
N ASP A 23 -5.81 -5.84 3.46
CA ASP A 23 -5.89 -6.55 2.20
C ASP A 23 -6.89 -5.88 1.25
N LEU A 24 -6.38 -5.21 0.22
CA LEU A 24 -7.15 -4.44 -0.76
C LEU A 24 -7.86 -5.33 -1.80
N THR A 25 -7.95 -6.63 -1.54
CA THR A 25 -8.82 -7.56 -2.27
C THR A 25 -10.08 -7.92 -1.48
N VAL A 26 -10.15 -7.52 -0.20
CA VAL A 26 -11.27 -7.74 0.72
C VAL A 26 -12.18 -6.50 0.73
N ARG A 27 -13.49 -6.71 0.67
CA ARG A 27 -14.49 -5.64 0.52
C ARG A 27 -14.47 -4.66 1.69
N GLU A 28 -14.45 -5.17 2.91
CA GLU A 28 -14.49 -4.38 4.14
C GLU A 28 -13.26 -3.45 4.22
N ASN A 29 -12.09 -3.92 3.79
CA ASN A 29 -10.87 -3.13 3.72
C ASN A 29 -10.93 -2.05 2.62
N LEU A 30 -11.61 -2.33 1.51
CA LEU A 30 -11.85 -1.35 0.45
C LEU A 30 -12.81 -0.24 0.92
N ASP A 31 -13.80 -0.58 1.74
CA ASP A 31 -14.69 0.41 2.34
C ASP A 31 -13.91 1.35 3.28
N LEU A 32 -13.02 0.80 4.14
CA LEU A 32 -12.12 1.62 4.98
C LEU A 32 -11.23 2.55 4.14
N LEU A 33 -10.69 2.05 3.02
CA LEU A 33 -9.83 2.85 2.14
C LEU A 33 -10.63 3.97 1.45
N ALA A 34 -11.86 3.69 1.02
CA ALA A 34 -12.75 4.68 0.41
C ALA A 34 -13.11 5.79 1.41
N ASP A 35 -13.36 5.43 2.66
CA ASP A 35 -13.66 6.38 3.74
C ASP A 35 -12.45 7.27 4.04
N ALA A 36 -11.25 6.67 4.10
CA ALA A 36 -10.01 7.42 4.25
C ALA A 36 -9.73 8.35 3.06
N TYR A 37 -10.08 7.97 1.83
CA TYR A 37 -9.95 8.89 0.68
C TYR A 37 -10.84 10.13 0.87
N ARG A 38 -12.10 9.94 1.29
CA ARG A 38 -13.03 11.06 1.51
C ARG A 38 -12.56 11.99 2.62
N SER A 39 -12.07 11.45 3.74
CA SER A 39 -11.52 12.27 4.82
C SER A 39 -10.24 13.00 4.39
N PHE A 40 -9.37 12.34 3.62
CA PHE A 40 -8.14 12.94 3.09
C PHE A 40 -8.44 14.10 2.13
N GLU A 41 -9.39 13.90 1.22
CA GLU A 41 -9.85 14.93 0.28
C GLU A 41 -10.42 16.15 1.02
N ALA A 42 -11.28 15.93 2.02
CA ALA A 42 -11.82 17.01 2.83
C ALA A 42 -10.72 17.78 3.60
N ALA A 43 -9.74 17.07 4.17
CA ALA A 43 -8.62 17.68 4.89
C ALA A 43 -7.74 18.53 3.95
N ARG A 44 -7.45 18.02 2.75
CA ARG A 44 -6.70 18.73 1.70
C ARG A 44 -7.43 19.98 1.22
N ALA A 45 -8.73 19.87 0.96
CA ALA A 45 -9.57 21.00 0.55
C ALA A 45 -9.57 22.11 1.61
N LYS A 46 -9.75 21.75 2.90
CA LYS A 46 -9.68 22.69 4.03
C LYS A 46 -8.31 23.38 4.12
N ALA A 47 -7.24 22.63 3.85
CA ALA A 47 -5.88 23.16 3.83
C ALA A 47 -5.51 23.90 2.53
N LYS A 48 -6.41 23.99 1.54
CA LYS A 48 -6.15 24.53 0.19
C LYS A 48 -4.96 23.86 -0.50
N LEU A 49 -4.77 22.57 -0.27
CA LEU A 49 -3.73 21.75 -0.89
C LEU A 49 -4.34 20.88 -1.99
N ALA A 50 -3.62 20.74 -3.10
CA ALA A 50 -4.01 19.82 -4.17
C ALA A 50 -3.91 18.35 -3.72
N LEU A 51 -4.76 17.50 -4.29
CA LEU A 51 -4.62 16.06 -4.19
C LEU A 51 -3.38 15.58 -4.97
N PRO A 52 -2.60 14.62 -4.44
CA PRO A 52 -1.64 13.89 -5.24
C PRO A 52 -2.35 13.11 -6.36
N GLU A 53 -1.62 12.81 -7.42
CA GLU A 53 -2.14 12.04 -8.56
C GLU A 53 -1.24 10.83 -8.82
N ASN A 54 -1.84 9.70 -9.17
CA ASN A 54 -1.07 8.56 -9.66
C ASN A 54 -0.60 8.81 -11.11
N LYS A 55 0.66 8.55 -11.40
CA LYS A 55 1.31 8.91 -12.69
C LYS A 55 1.99 7.73 -13.35
N ASP A 56 2.06 7.76 -14.67
CA ASP A 56 2.90 6.83 -15.43
C ASP A 56 4.38 7.20 -15.29
N ILE A 57 5.26 6.20 -15.40
CA ILE A 57 6.70 6.43 -15.56
C ILE A 57 6.98 6.67 -17.05
N ARG A 58 7.92 7.55 -17.36
CA ARG A 58 8.36 7.77 -18.74
C ARG A 58 8.84 6.45 -19.36
N GLY A 59 8.22 6.05 -20.47
CA GLY A 59 8.51 4.80 -21.17
C GLY A 59 7.72 3.57 -20.67
N ALA A 60 6.86 3.74 -19.65
CA ALA A 60 5.86 2.73 -19.29
C ALA A 60 4.62 2.86 -20.18
N LYS A 61 3.78 1.81 -20.16
CA LYS A 61 2.46 1.84 -20.82
C LYS A 61 1.61 2.92 -20.15
N VAL A 62 0.93 3.72 -20.97
CA VAL A 62 0.00 4.74 -20.49
C VAL A 62 -1.16 4.06 -19.77
N GLY A 63 -1.46 4.52 -18.55
CA GLY A 63 -2.58 4.04 -17.74
C GLY A 63 -2.23 3.04 -16.64
N ASP A 64 -1.05 2.42 -16.66
CA ASP A 64 -0.61 1.50 -15.58
C ASP A 64 -0.37 2.28 -14.26
N LYS A 65 -0.08 3.57 -14.34
CA LYS A 65 0.08 4.51 -13.22
C LYS A 65 1.05 4.01 -12.15
N LEU A 66 2.23 3.56 -12.57
CA LEU A 66 3.24 2.94 -11.70
C LEU A 66 3.72 3.84 -10.54
N LEU A 67 3.59 5.17 -10.66
CA LEU A 67 3.85 6.12 -9.56
C LEU A 67 2.55 6.38 -8.79
N ARG A 68 2.34 5.61 -7.73
CA ARG A 68 1.08 5.51 -6.97
C ARG A 68 0.98 6.54 -5.84
N TYR A 69 1.19 7.83 -6.15
CA TYR A 69 1.26 8.89 -5.13
C TYR A 69 -0.04 9.11 -4.35
N LEU A 70 -1.19 9.08 -5.02
CA LEU A 70 -2.49 9.21 -4.36
C LEU A 70 -2.76 7.99 -3.49
N ASP A 71 -2.60 6.78 -4.04
CA ASP A 71 -2.87 5.54 -3.32
C ASP A 71 -2.00 5.46 -2.05
N CYS A 72 -0.72 5.80 -2.16
CA CYS A 72 0.19 5.89 -1.01
C CYS A 72 -0.26 6.93 0.02
N ALA A 73 -0.74 8.10 -0.42
CA ALA A 73 -1.20 9.13 0.49
C ALA A 73 -2.47 8.71 1.24
N VAL A 74 -3.42 8.08 0.56
CA VAL A 74 -4.67 7.58 1.16
C VAL A 74 -4.39 6.47 2.16
N ILE A 75 -3.56 5.48 1.82
CA ILE A 75 -3.19 4.38 2.74
C ILE A 75 -2.51 4.94 4.00
N LYS A 76 -1.60 5.91 3.85
CA LYS A 76 -0.98 6.57 5.01
C LYS A 76 -1.99 7.33 5.85
N HIS A 77 -2.91 8.06 5.22
CA HIS A 77 -3.96 8.79 5.94
C HIS A 77 -4.89 7.85 6.71
N LEU A 78 -5.26 6.69 6.14
CA LEU A 78 -6.00 5.65 6.84
C LEU A 78 -5.25 5.20 8.10
N HIS A 79 -3.95 4.93 7.99
CA HIS A 79 -3.13 4.53 9.14
C HIS A 79 -3.04 5.63 10.20
N GLU A 80 -2.84 6.89 9.80
CA GLU A 80 -2.83 8.04 10.72
C GLU A 80 -4.15 8.12 11.50
N ASN A 81 -5.30 8.00 10.82
CA ASN A 81 -6.62 8.03 11.45
C ASN A 81 -6.82 6.88 12.46
N ILE A 82 -6.40 5.67 12.11
CA ILE A 82 -6.47 4.50 13.01
C ILE A 82 -5.57 4.72 14.24
N GLU A 83 -4.36 5.22 14.03
CA GLU A 83 -3.43 5.50 15.13
C GLU A 83 -3.95 6.60 16.07
N ASP A 84 -4.63 7.62 15.54
CA ASP A 84 -5.34 8.63 16.33
C ASP A 84 -6.50 8.02 17.12
N GLU A 85 -7.33 7.18 16.50
CA GLU A 85 -8.43 6.48 17.18
C GLU A 85 -7.91 5.62 18.35
N VAL A 86 -6.84 4.86 18.12
CA VAL A 86 -6.20 4.03 19.15
C VAL A 86 -5.71 4.89 20.32
N ARG A 87 -5.04 6.01 20.04
CA ARG A 87 -4.60 6.95 21.09
C ARG A 87 -5.78 7.50 21.88
N HIS A 88 -6.85 7.89 21.21
CA HIS A 88 -8.06 8.42 21.86
C HIS A 88 -8.78 7.37 22.70
N ALA A 89 -8.94 6.14 22.20
CA ALA A 89 -9.54 5.04 22.93
C ALA A 89 -8.73 4.71 24.19
N GLN A 90 -7.40 4.62 24.07
CA GLN A 90 -6.51 4.37 25.20
C GLN A 90 -6.59 5.46 26.27
N ALA A 91 -6.59 6.74 25.86
CA ALA A 91 -6.74 7.86 26.78
C ALA A 91 -8.10 7.85 27.52
N ALA A 92 -9.14 7.29 26.88
CA ALA A 92 -10.46 7.11 27.47
C ALA A 92 -10.63 5.79 28.23
N GLY A 93 -9.59 4.94 28.32
CA GLY A 93 -9.68 3.60 28.93
C GLY A 93 -10.56 2.61 28.14
N ALA A 94 -10.80 2.88 26.86
CA ALA A 94 -11.59 2.07 25.95
C ALA A 94 -10.70 1.20 25.02
N THR A 95 -11.31 0.19 24.40
CA THR A 95 -10.67 -0.61 23.34
C THR A 95 -10.97 0.03 21.98
N PRO A 96 -9.97 0.21 21.09
CA PRO A 96 -10.21 0.74 19.75
C PRO A 96 -11.07 -0.22 18.93
N ALA A 97 -11.84 0.32 17.99
CA ALA A 97 -12.65 -0.51 17.10
C ALA A 97 -11.77 -1.20 16.05
N ILE A 98 -10.72 -0.51 15.60
CA ILE A 98 -9.76 -1.01 14.61
C ILE A 98 -8.35 -0.96 15.20
N PHE A 99 -7.64 -2.08 15.16
CA PHE A 99 -6.23 -2.13 15.53
C PHE A 99 -5.34 -1.70 14.34
N PRO A 100 -4.15 -1.12 14.60
CA PRO A 100 -3.21 -0.80 13.53
C PRO A 100 -2.89 -2.02 12.67
N PHE A 101 -2.79 -1.81 11.35
CA PHE A 101 -2.43 -2.86 10.42
C PHE A 101 -0.92 -3.13 10.43
N ASP A 102 -0.56 -4.40 10.43
CA ASP A 102 0.82 -4.90 10.38
C ASP A 102 1.39 -4.91 8.97
N THR A 103 0.53 -5.20 8.00
CA THR A 103 0.88 -5.23 6.57
C THR A 103 -0.24 -4.67 5.70
N VAL A 104 0.11 -4.25 4.49
CA VAL A 104 -0.84 -3.89 3.44
C VAL A 104 -0.59 -4.80 2.24
N ARG A 105 -1.64 -5.41 1.70
CA ARG A 105 -1.57 -6.26 0.51
C ARG A 105 -2.43 -5.65 -0.60
N GLY A 106 -1.83 -5.40 -1.76
CA GLY A 106 -2.53 -4.84 -2.92
C GLY A 106 -2.39 -5.72 -4.15
N LEU A 107 -3.45 -5.78 -4.97
CA LEU A 107 -3.42 -6.34 -6.31
C LEU A 107 -3.22 -5.20 -7.33
N PHE A 108 -2.16 -5.29 -8.12
CA PHE A 108 -1.84 -4.31 -9.14
C PHE A 108 -2.06 -4.94 -10.51
N VAL A 109 -2.93 -4.32 -11.30
CA VAL A 109 -3.26 -4.75 -12.66
C VAL A 109 -2.46 -3.88 -13.63
N GLU A 110 -1.62 -4.51 -14.43
CA GLU A 110 -0.68 -3.84 -15.33
C GLU A 110 -0.52 -4.64 -16.64
N GLY A 111 -0.13 -3.94 -17.71
CA GLY A 111 0.08 -4.54 -19.02
C GLY A 111 -1.21 -4.72 -19.82
N ASP A 112 -1.19 -5.57 -20.84
CA ASP A 112 -2.32 -5.84 -21.72
C ASP A 112 -3.12 -7.06 -21.26
N ASN A 113 -4.36 -7.16 -21.74
CA ASN A 113 -5.15 -8.37 -21.57
C ASN A 113 -4.40 -9.55 -22.21
N VAL A 114 -4.41 -10.71 -21.54
CA VAL A 114 -3.74 -11.92 -22.04
C VAL A 114 -4.40 -12.43 -23.34
N TYR A 115 -5.67 -12.09 -23.56
CA TYR A 115 -6.43 -12.34 -24.78
C TYR A 115 -7.52 -11.27 -24.97
N PRO A 116 -8.01 -11.04 -26.21
CA PRO A 116 -9.01 -10.01 -26.49
C PRO A 116 -10.27 -10.15 -25.62
N GLY A 117 -10.64 -9.06 -24.92
CA GLY A 117 -11.82 -9.02 -24.04
C GLY A 117 -11.68 -9.70 -22.68
N GLY A 118 -10.52 -10.30 -22.36
CA GLY A 118 -10.30 -10.99 -21.08
C GLY A 118 -10.08 -10.06 -19.89
N GLY A 119 -10.37 -10.52 -18.66
CA GLY A 119 -10.11 -9.76 -17.43
C GLY A 119 -8.71 -9.97 -16.81
N PHE A 120 -7.89 -10.86 -17.39
CA PHE A 120 -6.55 -11.16 -16.90
C PHE A 120 -5.50 -10.38 -17.68
N TYR A 121 -4.53 -9.82 -16.97
CA TYR A 121 -3.49 -8.97 -17.54
C TYR A 121 -2.11 -9.57 -17.36
N GLN A 122 -1.22 -9.34 -18.32
CA GLN A 122 0.11 -9.97 -18.41
C GLN A 122 1.02 -9.69 -17.20
N LYS A 123 0.82 -8.57 -16.51
CA LYS A 123 1.67 -8.12 -15.40
C LYS A 123 0.89 -7.90 -14.12
N THR A 124 -0.27 -8.53 -13.97
CA THR A 124 -0.98 -8.53 -12.70
C THR A 124 -0.11 -9.16 -11.62
N HIS A 125 0.09 -8.45 -10.52
CA HIS A 125 0.92 -8.94 -9.41
C HIS A 125 0.44 -8.41 -8.06
N THR A 126 0.81 -9.12 -7.00
CA THR A 126 0.58 -8.68 -5.63
C THR A 126 1.81 -7.93 -5.12
N GLN A 127 1.58 -6.82 -4.45
CA GLN A 127 2.61 -6.15 -3.64
C GLN A 127 2.21 -6.18 -2.17
N ILE A 128 3.20 -6.31 -1.30
CA ILE A 128 3.02 -6.28 0.15
C ILE A 128 3.91 -5.18 0.70
N ALA A 129 3.32 -4.26 1.48
CA ALA A 129 4.06 -3.33 2.32
C ALA A 129 4.01 -3.82 3.76
N VAL A 130 5.16 -4.12 4.34
CA VAL A 130 5.29 -4.49 5.75
C VAL A 130 5.45 -3.22 6.58
N ARG A 131 4.57 -3.02 7.57
CA ARG A 131 4.60 -1.86 8.47
C ARG A 131 5.24 -2.19 9.81
N SER A 132 4.98 -3.39 10.32
CA SER A 132 5.51 -3.89 11.59
C SER A 132 6.77 -4.72 11.36
N GLU A 133 7.89 -4.37 11.99
CA GLU A 133 9.11 -5.19 11.91
C GLU A 133 8.89 -6.60 12.48
N ALA A 134 7.99 -6.75 13.45
CA ALA A 134 7.64 -8.04 14.04
C ALA A 134 7.00 -9.00 13.03
N SER A 135 6.42 -8.48 11.93
CA SER A 135 5.91 -9.29 10.82
C SER A 135 7.02 -9.94 9.99
N ILE A 136 8.27 -9.47 10.10
CA ILE A 136 9.42 -10.09 9.43
C ILE A 136 9.96 -11.19 10.34
N ILE A 137 9.45 -12.42 10.14
CA ILE A 137 9.87 -13.58 10.93
C ILE A 137 11.35 -13.92 10.69
N GLY A 138 11.84 -13.67 9.48
CA GLY A 138 13.25 -13.88 9.16
C GLY A 138 13.62 -13.45 7.76
N VAL A 139 14.93 -13.30 7.55
CA VAL A 139 15.54 -12.99 6.25
C VAL A 139 16.60 -14.02 5.91
N PHE A 140 16.77 -14.31 4.62
CA PHE A 140 17.75 -15.27 4.14
C PHE A 140 18.37 -14.86 2.82
N ARG A 141 19.59 -15.32 2.55
CA ARG A 141 20.25 -15.17 1.27
C ARG A 141 19.82 -16.30 0.33
N PRO A 142 19.14 -16.03 -0.80
CA PRO A 142 18.82 -17.06 -1.78
C PRO A 142 20.10 -17.70 -2.35
N ARG A 143 20.08 -19.02 -2.59
CA ARG A 143 21.26 -19.74 -3.08
C ARG A 143 21.61 -19.48 -4.55
N ASN A 144 20.61 -19.15 -5.39
CA ASN A 144 20.74 -19.15 -6.86
C ASN A 144 20.24 -17.83 -7.51
N ARG A 145 20.43 -16.68 -6.87
CA ARG A 145 20.08 -15.36 -7.44
C ARG A 145 21.19 -14.34 -7.24
#